data_AF-A0A954RRN5-F1
#
_entry.id   AF-A0A954RRN5-F1
#
_cell.length_a   1.000
_cell.length_b   1.000
_cell.length_c   1.000
_cell.angle_alpha   90.00
_cell.angle_beta   90.00
_cell.angle_gamma   90.00
#
_symmetry.space_group_name_H-M   'P 1'
#
loop_
_entity.id
_entity.type
_entity.pdbx_description
1 polymer ?
#
loop_
_entity_poly.entity_id
_entity_poly.type
_entity_poly.pdbx_seq_one_letter_code
_entity_poly.pdbx_strand_id
1 'polypeptide(L)'
;MELLATENDSVTLSFTVLELLALKNSLNEVCHGLNMPNFLCSIGIECVDGKALLEEFFHLHLSINSPVESTERFVQRISIHQDYVTVSLTSTVLRVLANSLNEVYIRLDKREFLTRMRVNRDDVFTLMQEISQLHNTLTK
;
A
#
# COMPACT_ATOMS: atom_id res chain seq x y z
N MET A 1 6.61 9.01 5.14
CA MET A 1 6.53 8.94 3.67
C MET A 1 6.79 10.33 3.12
N GLU A 2 7.28 10.48 1.88
CA GLU A 2 7.53 11.80 1.27
C GLU A 2 6.79 11.95 -0.07
N LEU A 3 6.14 13.11 -0.28
CA LEU A 3 5.50 13.47 -1.56
C LEU A 3 6.51 14.15 -2.47
N LEU A 4 6.76 13.55 -3.64
CA LEU A 4 7.74 14.04 -4.61
C LEU A 4 7.10 14.83 -5.76
N ALA A 5 5.94 14.39 -6.23
CA ALA A 5 5.24 15.05 -7.33
C ALA A 5 3.74 14.73 -7.33
N THR A 6 2.95 15.59 -7.98
CA THR A 6 1.52 15.40 -8.25
C THR A 6 1.28 15.67 -9.73
N GLU A 7 0.69 14.71 -10.44
CA GLU A 7 0.38 14.82 -11.87
C GLU A 7 -0.99 14.17 -12.14
N ASN A 8 -1.94 14.90 -12.73
CA ASN A 8 -3.24 14.41 -13.23
C ASN A 8 -3.73 13.06 -12.65
N ASP A 9 -4.39 13.11 -11.48
CA ASP A 9 -4.93 11.96 -10.73
C ASP A 9 -3.89 10.99 -10.12
N SER A 10 -2.60 11.33 -10.15
CA SER A 10 -1.53 10.55 -9.56
C SER A 10 -0.60 11.37 -8.65
N VAL A 11 0.01 10.69 -7.69
CA VAL A 11 1.09 11.20 -6.83
C VAL A 11 2.29 10.30 -6.93
N THR A 12 3.47 10.90 -6.99
CA THR A 12 4.73 10.18 -6.82
C THR A 12 5.17 10.28 -5.36
N LEU A 13 5.29 9.14 -4.70
CA LEU A 13 5.61 9.02 -3.28
C LEU A 13 6.90 8.24 -3.09
N SER A 14 7.70 8.65 -2.12
CA SER A 14 8.83 7.88 -1.59
C SER A 14 8.41 7.17 -0.31
N PHE A 15 8.54 5.84 -0.32
CA PHE A 15 8.25 4.98 0.83
C PHE A 15 9.54 4.40 1.39
N THR A 16 9.66 4.38 2.71
CA THR A 16 10.65 3.56 3.40
C THR A 16 10.33 2.07 3.23
N VAL A 17 11.30 1.21 3.50
CA VAL A 17 11.11 -0.25 3.51
C VAL A 17 10.00 -0.68 4.49
N LEU A 18 9.91 -0.02 5.65
CA LEU A 18 8.89 -0.32 6.67
C LEU A 18 7.48 0.07 6.21
N GLU A 19 7.33 1.23 5.57
CA GLU A 19 6.04 1.67 5.02
C GLU A 19 5.59 0.75 3.90
N LEU A 20 6.50 0.36 3.00
CA LEU A 20 6.18 -0.60 1.95
C LEU A 20 5.78 -1.97 2.52
N LEU A 21 6.45 -2.42 3.58
CA LEU A 21 6.10 -3.65 4.29
C LEU A 21 4.70 -3.56 4.91
N ALA A 22 4.37 -2.42 5.52
CA ALA A 22 3.04 -2.16 6.07
C ALA A 22 1.96 -2.24 4.99
N LEU A 23 2.16 -1.59 3.85
CA LEU A 23 1.22 -1.59 2.73
C LEU A 23 1.01 -3.01 2.18
N LYS A 24 2.10 -3.70 1.87
CA LYS A 24 2.07 -5.08 1.37
C LYS A 24 1.35 -6.02 2.34
N ASN A 25 1.70 -5.97 3.62
CA ASN A 25 1.09 -6.85 4.61
C ASN A 25 -0.39 -6.49 4.82
N SER A 26 -0.77 -5.22 4.76
CA SER A 26 -2.18 -4.83 4.89
C SER A 26 -3.04 -5.39 3.75
N LEU A 27 -2.54 -5.30 2.51
CA LEU A 27 -3.19 -5.89 1.34
C LEU A 27 -3.26 -7.42 1.46
N ASN A 28 -2.16 -8.06 1.86
CA ASN A 28 -2.12 -9.51 2.05
C ASN A 28 -3.13 -9.97 3.11
N GLU A 29 -3.25 -9.22 4.20
CA GLU A 29 -4.19 -9.50 5.27
C GLU A 29 -5.63 -9.38 4.79
N VAL A 30 -5.97 -8.31 4.08
CA VAL A 30 -7.30 -8.16 3.50
C VAL A 30 -7.64 -9.27 2.50
N CYS A 31 -6.69 -9.62 1.62
CA CYS A 31 -6.89 -10.60 0.55
C CYS A 31 -6.94 -12.05 1.06
N HIS A 32 -6.16 -12.39 2.09
CA HIS A 32 -5.94 -13.77 2.51
C HIS A 32 -6.14 -14.01 4.02
N GLY A 33 -5.67 -13.09 4.85
CA GLY A 33 -5.58 -13.30 6.30
C GLY A 33 -6.87 -13.05 7.09
N LEU A 34 -7.52 -11.91 6.85
CA LEU A 34 -8.86 -11.57 7.34
C LEU A 34 -9.95 -12.24 6.51
N ASN A 35 -9.58 -12.84 5.37
CA ASN A 35 -10.45 -13.53 4.42
C ASN A 35 -11.70 -12.69 4.11
N MET A 36 -11.50 -11.50 3.56
CA MET A 36 -12.59 -10.64 3.09
C MET A 36 -12.72 -10.74 1.58
N PRO A 37 -13.34 -11.81 1.04
CA PRO A 37 -13.41 -12.05 -0.40
C PRO A 37 -14.09 -10.92 -1.17
N ASN A 38 -14.90 -10.10 -0.49
CA ASN A 38 -15.63 -8.98 -1.10
C ASN A 38 -15.10 -7.60 -0.69
N PHE A 39 -14.03 -7.50 0.12
CA PHE A 39 -13.57 -6.18 0.57
C PHE A 39 -13.13 -5.30 -0.60
N LEU A 40 -12.32 -5.85 -1.50
CA LEU A 40 -11.86 -5.14 -2.70
C LEU A 40 -13.06 -4.64 -3.52
N CYS A 41 -14.06 -5.50 -3.73
CA CYS A 41 -15.30 -5.11 -4.39
C CYS A 41 -16.05 -4.01 -3.62
N SER A 42 -16.10 -4.05 -2.29
CA SER A 42 -16.79 -3.04 -1.48
C SER A 42 -16.13 -1.66 -1.49
N ILE A 43 -14.83 -1.58 -1.82
CA ILE A 43 -14.11 -0.31 -2.02
C ILE A 43 -14.02 0.09 -3.50
N GLY A 44 -14.79 -0.60 -4.36
CA GLY A 44 -14.95 -0.29 -5.78
C GLY A 44 -13.82 -0.80 -6.68
N ILE A 45 -13.11 -1.87 -6.29
CA ILE A 45 -12.04 -2.50 -7.05
C ILE A 45 -12.38 -3.96 -7.33
N GLU A 46 -12.13 -4.45 -8.55
CA GLU A 46 -12.32 -5.87 -8.85
C GLU A 46 -11.28 -6.72 -8.11
N CYS A 47 -11.68 -7.92 -7.64
CA CYS A 47 -10.76 -8.80 -6.92
C CYS A 47 -9.50 -9.17 -7.71
N VAL A 48 -9.58 -9.16 -9.05
CA VAL A 48 -8.43 -9.40 -9.93
C VAL A 48 -7.42 -8.25 -9.82
N ASP A 49 -7.89 -7.01 -9.86
CA ASP A 49 -7.05 -5.81 -9.77
C ASP A 49 -6.41 -5.68 -8.39
N GLY A 50 -7.13 -5.99 -7.32
CA GLY A 50 -6.54 -5.96 -5.97
C GLY A 50 -5.50 -7.06 -5.73
N LYS A 51 -5.64 -8.23 -6.37
CA LYS A 51 -4.58 -9.26 -6.37
C LYS A 51 -3.36 -8.82 -7.17
N ALA A 52 -3.57 -8.22 -8.34
CA ALA A 52 -2.46 -7.67 -9.12
C ALA A 52 -1.72 -6.56 -8.35
N LEU A 53 -2.45 -5.68 -7.64
CA LEU A 53 -1.86 -4.68 -6.76
C LEU A 53 -1.03 -5.32 -5.64
N LEU A 54 -1.52 -6.38 -5.01
CA LEU A 54 -0.76 -7.12 -4.00
C LEU A 54 0.53 -7.71 -4.58
N GLU A 55 0.46 -8.35 -5.75
CA GLU A 55 1.62 -8.90 -6.45
C GLU A 55 2.67 -7.82 -6.76
N GLU A 56 2.25 -6.63 -7.22
CA GLU A 56 3.16 -5.51 -7.46
C GLU A 56 3.87 -5.05 -6.17
N PHE A 57 3.15 -4.92 -5.06
CA PHE A 57 3.77 -4.59 -3.77
C PHE A 57 4.69 -5.71 -3.24
N PHE A 58 4.40 -6.97 -3.56
CA PHE A 58 5.33 -8.08 -3.30
C PHE A 58 6.61 -7.94 -4.12
N HIS A 59 6.50 -7.71 -5.43
CA HIS A 59 7.65 -7.52 -6.30
C HIS A 59 8.49 -6.32 -5.86
N LEU A 60 7.87 -5.18 -5.56
CA LEU A 60 8.56 -4.00 -5.02
C LEU A 60 9.37 -4.32 -3.77
N HIS A 61 8.76 -5.03 -2.82
CA HIS A 61 9.44 -5.39 -1.57
C HIS A 61 10.58 -6.39 -1.78
N LEU A 62 10.45 -7.32 -2.74
CA LEU A 62 11.52 -8.23 -3.14
C LEU A 62 12.63 -7.48 -3.88
N SER A 63 12.29 -6.50 -4.70
CA SER A 63 13.23 -5.72 -5.51
C SER A 63 14.20 -4.87 -4.66
N ILE A 64 13.78 -4.46 -3.46
CA ILE A 64 14.67 -3.85 -2.45
C ILE A 64 15.75 -4.84 -1.97
N ASN A 65 15.42 -6.13 -1.93
CA ASN A 65 16.28 -7.18 -1.39
C ASN A 65 17.05 -7.95 -2.49
N SER A 66 16.72 -7.77 -3.76
CA SER A 66 17.38 -8.34 -4.94
C SER A 66 16.81 -7.68 -6.19
N PRO A 67 17.59 -7.21 -7.19
CA PRO A 67 17.05 -6.50 -8.34
C PRO A 67 16.16 -7.44 -9.18
N VAL A 68 14.85 -7.22 -9.16
CA VAL A 68 13.90 -7.89 -10.05
C VAL A 68 13.15 -6.81 -10.83
N GLU A 69 13.08 -6.98 -12.15
CA GLU A 69 12.29 -6.15 -13.06
C GLU A 69 10.81 -6.19 -12.66
N SER A 70 10.25 -5.01 -12.35
CA SER A 70 8.85 -4.87 -11.95
C SER A 70 7.94 -4.98 -13.17
N THR A 71 6.87 -5.76 -13.08
CA THR A 71 5.82 -5.84 -14.09
C THR A 71 4.89 -4.63 -13.95
N GLU A 72 4.89 -3.78 -14.97
CA GLU A 72 4.10 -2.54 -15.08
C GLU A 72 2.60 -2.85 -15.29
N ARG A 73 1.75 -2.76 -14.26
CA ARG A 73 0.30 -2.58 -14.50
C ARG A 73 -0.38 -1.51 -13.64
N PHE A 74 0.09 -1.22 -12.42
CA PHE A 74 -0.55 -0.21 -11.55
C PHE A 74 0.42 0.85 -11.01
N VAL A 75 1.70 0.56 -10.90
CA VAL A 75 2.75 1.54 -10.54
C VAL A 75 3.46 2.05 -11.79
N GLN A 76 3.22 3.31 -12.15
CA GLN A 76 3.67 3.87 -13.43
C GLN A 76 5.18 4.18 -13.51
N ARG A 77 5.88 4.35 -12.38
CA ARG A 77 7.35 4.50 -12.33
C ARG A 77 7.89 4.05 -10.97
N ILE A 78 8.94 3.23 -10.99
CA ILE A 78 9.62 2.73 -9.79
C ILE A 78 11.09 3.15 -9.84
N SER A 79 11.59 3.72 -8.75
CA SER A 79 13.02 3.94 -8.55
C SER A 79 13.40 3.46 -7.15
N ILE A 80 14.40 2.58 -7.09
CA ILE A 80 14.84 1.96 -5.84
C ILE A 80 16.17 2.60 -5.42
N HIS A 81 16.16 3.19 -4.23
CA HIS A 81 17.36 3.61 -3.51
C HIS A 81 17.52 2.71 -2.28
N GLN A 82 18.73 2.56 -1.76
CA GLN A 82 19.04 1.57 -0.71
C GLN A 82 18.08 1.59 0.51
N ASP A 83 17.45 2.74 0.79
CA ASP A 83 16.55 2.92 1.94
C ASP A 83 15.10 3.26 1.58
N TYR A 84 14.81 3.56 0.30
CA TYR A 84 13.50 4.07 -0.13
C TYR A 84 13.11 3.57 -1.53
N VAL A 85 11.80 3.43 -1.75
CA VAL A 85 11.19 3.13 -3.03
C VAL A 85 10.27 4.26 -3.44
N THR A 86 10.57 4.84 -4.59
CA THR A 86 9.70 5.81 -5.24
C THR A 86 8.67 5.09 -6.09
N VAL A 87 7.39 5.43 -5.91
CA VAL A 87 6.23 4.79 -6.55
C VAL A 87 5.25 5.89 -6.98
N SER A 88 4.84 5.88 -8.25
CA SER A 88 3.69 6.69 -8.68
C SER A 88 2.39 5.93 -8.51
N LEU A 89 1.45 6.52 -7.75
CA LEU A 89 0.17 5.93 -7.38
C LEU A 89 -1.00 6.84 -7.80
N THR A 90 -2.04 6.24 -8.37
CA THR A 90 -3.28 6.96 -8.68
C THR A 90 -4.13 7.19 -7.42
N SER A 91 -5.07 8.13 -7.48
CA SER A 91 -6.02 8.37 -6.38
C SER A 91 -6.79 7.11 -5.99
N THR A 92 -7.13 6.26 -6.97
CA THR A 92 -7.81 4.98 -6.78
C THR A 92 -6.93 4.00 -5.98
N VAL A 93 -5.64 3.89 -6.31
CA VAL A 93 -4.72 3.02 -5.57
C VAL A 93 -4.50 3.53 -4.15
N LEU A 94 -4.32 4.85 -3.96
CA LEU A 94 -4.22 5.43 -2.60
C LEU A 94 -5.42 5.09 -1.74
N ARG A 95 -6.64 5.17 -2.30
CA ARG A 95 -7.88 4.83 -1.60
C ARG A 95 -7.87 3.39 -1.10
N VAL A 96 -7.40 2.47 -1.94
CA VAL A 96 -7.33 1.04 -1.60
C VAL A 96 -6.34 0.81 -0.48
N LEU A 97 -5.15 1.38 -0.61
CA LEU A 97 -4.11 1.27 0.42
C LEU A 97 -4.58 1.83 1.77
N ALA A 98 -5.19 3.00 1.77
CA ALA A 98 -5.75 3.60 2.99
C ALA A 98 -6.81 2.70 3.63
N ASN A 99 -7.76 2.19 2.83
CA ASN A 99 -8.81 1.31 3.35
C ASN A 99 -8.24 -0.03 3.85
N SER A 100 -7.25 -0.61 3.17
CA SER A 100 -6.61 -1.85 3.60
C SER A 100 -5.88 -1.67 4.94
N LEU A 101 -5.14 -0.59 5.12
CA LEU A 101 -4.51 -0.26 6.40
C LEU A 101 -5.57 -0.08 7.51
N ASN A 102 -6.64 0.64 7.21
CA ASN A 102 -7.72 0.90 8.16
C ASN A 102 -8.42 -0.39 8.63
N GLU A 103 -8.75 -1.31 7.72
CA GLU A 103 -9.40 -2.57 8.09
C GLU A 103 -8.53 -3.42 9.00
N VAL A 104 -7.24 -3.54 8.66
CA VAL A 104 -6.30 -4.29 9.49
C VAL A 104 -6.13 -3.63 10.84
N TYR A 105 -6.05 -2.29 10.87
CA TYR A 105 -5.96 -1.53 12.11
C TYR A 105 -7.18 -1.70 13.01
N ILE A 106 -8.40 -1.78 12.44
CA ILE A 106 -9.63 -1.96 13.22
C ILE A 106 -9.77 -3.39 13.73
N ARG A 107 -9.44 -4.39 12.90
CA ARG A 107 -9.79 -5.79 13.19
C ARG A 107 -8.75 -6.57 13.94
N LEU A 108 -7.47 -6.25 13.79
CA LEU A 108 -6.42 -6.93 14.55
C LEU A 108 -6.28 -6.28 15.93
N ASP A 109 -6.24 -7.10 16.97
CA ASP A 109 -5.83 -6.64 18.28
C ASP A 109 -4.34 -6.26 18.29
N LYS A 110 -3.88 -5.57 19.35
CA LYS A 110 -2.49 -5.07 19.41
C LYS A 110 -1.44 -6.19 19.31
N ARG A 111 -1.72 -7.38 19.83
CA ARG A 111 -0.79 -8.52 19.85
C ARG A 111 -0.74 -9.21 18.49
N GLU A 112 -1.90 -9.43 17.88
CA GLU A 112 -2.00 -9.99 16.53
C GLU A 112 -1.40 -9.04 15.49
N PHE A 113 -1.61 -7.73 15.66
CA PHE A 113 -1.12 -6.70 14.74
C PHE A 113 0.39 -6.81 14.52
N LEU A 114 1.18 -6.78 15.60
CA LEU A 114 2.64 -6.83 15.48
C LEU A 114 3.10 -8.14 14.82
N THR A 115 2.45 -9.25 15.14
CA THR A 115 2.80 -10.58 14.63
C THR A 115 2.55 -10.68 13.12
N ARG A 116 1.41 -10.15 12.65
CA ARG A 116 0.96 -10.28 11.26
C ARG A 116 1.53 -9.19 10.36
N MET A 117 1.54 -7.95 10.85
CA MET A 117 2.00 -6.78 10.11
C MET A 117 3.51 -6.61 10.17
N ARG A 118 4.19 -7.14 11.20
CA ARG A 118 5.63 -7.00 11.43
C ARG A 118 6.12 -5.56 11.49
N VAL A 119 5.22 -4.62 11.76
CA VAL A 119 5.45 -3.18 11.94
C VAL A 119 4.65 -2.69 13.13
N ASN A 120 5.05 -1.56 13.74
CA ASN A 120 4.29 -1.03 14.86
C ASN A 120 2.94 -0.49 14.41
N ARG A 121 1.94 -0.63 15.28
CA ARG A 121 0.58 -0.16 15.04
C ARG A 121 0.50 1.36 14.90
N ASP A 122 1.31 2.09 15.64
CA ASP A 122 1.34 3.57 15.60
C ASP A 122 1.96 4.08 14.28
N ASP A 123 2.97 3.38 13.76
CA ASP A 123 3.56 3.69 12.45
C ASP A 123 2.53 3.49 11.33
N VAL A 124 1.75 2.40 11.41
CA VAL A 124 0.66 2.15 10.45
C VAL A 124 -0.45 3.19 10.56
N PHE A 125 -0.80 3.61 11.77
CA PHE A 125 -1.79 4.66 11.97
C PHE A 125 -1.35 5.98 11.30
N THR A 126 -0.08 6.35 11.49
CA THR A 126 0.51 7.54 10.87
C THR A 126 0.46 7.44 9.35
N LEU A 127 0.94 6.33 8.79
CA LEU A 127 0.93 6.09 7.34
C LEU A 127 -0.49 6.14 6.75
N MET A 128 -1.46 5.54 7.44
CA MET A 128 -2.87 5.56 7.03
C MET A 128 -3.41 7.01 6.97
N GLN A 129 -3.09 7.85 7.96
CA GLN A 129 -3.50 9.25 7.96
C GLN A 129 -2.90 10.03 6.79
N GLU A 130 -1.61 9.85 6.53
CA GLU A 130 -0.91 10.54 5.44
C GLU A 130 -1.50 10.15 4.06
N ILE A 131 -1.70 8.85 3.80
CA ILE A 131 -2.29 8.36 2.54
C ILE A 131 -3.73 8.87 2.37
N SER A 132 -4.52 8.88 3.45
CA SER A 132 -5.90 9.37 3.40
C SER A 132 -5.96 10.87 3.08
N GLN A 133 -5.06 11.67 3.64
CA GLN A 133 -4.96 13.10 3.34
C GLN A 133 -4.57 13.34 1.88
N LEU A 134 -3.62 12.59 1.36
CA LEU A 134 -3.22 12.69 -0.05
C LEU A 134 -4.36 12.33 -1.01
N HIS A 135 -5.11 11.26 -0.72
CA HIS A 135 -6.27 10.88 -1.51
C HIS A 135 -7.33 12.00 -1.56
N ASN A 136 -7.59 12.64 -0.42
CA ASN A 136 -8.54 13.76 -0.33
C ASN A 136 -8.07 15.02 -1.07
N THR A 137 -6.74 15.18 -1.26
CA THR A 137 -6.18 16.30 -2.03
C THR A 137 -6.32 16.07 -3.53
N LEU A 138 -6.19 14.83 -4.00
CA LEU A 138 -6.31 14.49 -5.42
C LEU A 138 -7.76 14.45 -5.95
N THR A 139 -8.74 14.31 -5.07
CA THR A 139 -10.16 14.15 -5.41
C THR A 139 -11.00 15.43 -5.26
N LYS A 140 -10.35 16.56 -4.92
CA LYS A 140 -10.96 17.90 -4.84
C LYS A 140 -10.71 18.68 -6.12
#